data_AF-A0AAV3QLQ8-F1
#
_entry.id   AF-A0AAV3QLQ8-F1
#
_cell.length_a   1.000
_cell.length_b   1.000
_cell.length_c   1.000
_cell.angle_alpha   90.00
_cell.angle_beta   90.00
_cell.angle_gamma   90.00
#
_symmetry.space_group_name_H-M   'P 1'
#
loop_
_entity.id
_entity.type
_entity.pdbx_description
1 polymer ?
#
loop_
_entity_poly.entity_id
_entity_poly.type
_entity_poly.pdbx_seq_one_letter_code
_entity_poly.pdbx_strand_id
1 'polypeptide(L)'
;MPIVVSRKECKIKIPFTDRLDGIPLPRGFILPQFTQFNGTDKALDWYMTLSLKSIDTYQQKTDSFIPKFGSAIQAHQGEQELMDIEQWPNESLRSYHKRYNDILLTIPEVNNKIA
;
A
#
# COMPACT_ATOMS: atom_id res chain seq x y z
N MET A 1 3.30 -37.19 1.53
CA MET A 1 2.56 -36.65 2.70
C MET A 1 2.54 -35.14 2.57
N PRO A 2 1.38 -34.46 2.62
CA PRO A 2 1.38 -33.00 2.59
C PRO A 2 1.76 -32.47 3.97
N ILE A 3 2.74 -31.56 4.00
CA ILE A 3 3.17 -30.87 5.20
C ILE A 3 2.07 -29.86 5.55
N VAL A 4 1.31 -30.14 6.60
CA VAL A 4 0.38 -29.19 7.19
C VAL A 4 1.21 -28.16 7.95
N VAL A 5 1.54 -27.05 7.28
CA VAL A 5 2.13 -25.89 7.97
C VAL A 5 1.01 -25.29 8.81
N SER A 6 1.01 -25.61 10.10
CA SER A 6 0.15 -24.98 11.08
C SER A 6 0.48 -23.48 11.09
N ARG A 7 -0.37 -22.67 10.45
CA ARG A 7 -0.38 -21.23 10.67
C ARG A 7 -0.67 -21.06 12.15
N LYS A 8 0.33 -20.61 12.92
CA LYS A 8 0.13 -20.16 14.29
C LYS A 8 -1.12 -19.29 14.30
N GLU A 9 -2.08 -19.64 15.15
CA GLU A 9 -3.34 -18.90 15.29
C GLU A 9 -3.00 -17.43 15.55
N CYS A 10 -3.19 -16.59 14.54
CA CYS A 10 -3.17 -15.16 14.73
C CYS A 10 -4.43 -14.85 15.53
N LYS A 11 -4.29 -14.59 16.84
CA LYS A 11 -5.40 -14.11 17.70
C LYS A 11 -5.97 -12.76 17.23
N ILE A 12 -5.34 -12.14 16.24
CA ILE A 12 -5.79 -10.94 15.57
C ILE A 12 -6.91 -11.34 14.61
N LYS A 13 -8.13 -10.96 14.97
CA LYS A 13 -9.32 -11.03 14.13
C LYS A 13 -9.16 -10.07 12.95
N ILE A 14 -8.55 -10.55 11.89
CA ILE A 14 -8.34 -9.82 10.64
C ILE A 14 -9.68 -9.63 9.89
N PRO A 15 -9.88 -8.51 9.16
CA PRO A 15 -11.16 -8.17 8.54
C PRO A 15 -11.46 -8.93 7.25
N PHE A 16 -10.64 -9.93 6.91
CA PHE A 16 -10.82 -10.78 5.73
C PHE A 16 -11.94 -11.82 5.95
N THR A 17 -12.53 -12.28 4.86
CA THR A 17 -13.50 -13.38 4.89
C THR A 17 -12.83 -14.73 5.11
N ASP A 18 -13.59 -15.71 5.61
CA ASP A 18 -13.12 -17.10 5.78
C ASP A 18 -12.58 -17.69 4.47
N ARG A 19 -13.12 -17.23 3.33
CA ARG A 19 -12.67 -17.63 2.00
C ARG A 19 -11.22 -17.23 1.76
N LEU A 20 -10.85 -15.98 2.06
CA LEU A 20 -9.49 -15.48 1.88
C LEU A 20 -8.52 -16.07 2.90
N ASP A 21 -8.96 -16.20 4.15
CA ASP A 21 -8.15 -16.78 5.22
C ASP A 21 -7.83 -18.26 4.97
N GLY A 22 -8.75 -18.99 4.34
CA GLY A 22 -8.60 -20.39 3.96
C GLY A 22 -7.71 -20.67 2.75
N ILE A 23 -7.23 -19.65 2.02
CA ILE A 23 -6.40 -19.85 0.83
C ILE A 23 -5.02 -20.37 1.26
N PRO A 24 -4.62 -21.58 0.81
CA PRO A 24 -3.30 -22.12 1.13
C PRO A 24 -2.22 -21.28 0.43
N LEU A 25 -1.09 -21.08 1.13
CA LEU A 25 0.06 -20.42 0.52
C LEU A 25 0.57 -21.25 -0.67
N PRO A 26 0.97 -20.61 -1.79
CA PRO A 26 1.56 -21.32 -2.92
C PRO A 26 2.78 -22.16 -2.51
N ARG A 27 3.02 -23.27 -3.21
CA ARG A 27 4.20 -24.10 -2.98
C ARG A 27 5.48 -23.31 -3.27
N GLY A 28 6.42 -23.34 -2.33
CA GLY A 28 7.68 -22.60 -2.43
C GLY A 28 7.58 -21.12 -2.08
N PHE A 29 6.41 -20.64 -1.61
CA PHE A 29 6.28 -19.27 -1.13
C PHE A 29 7.13 -19.05 0.13
N ILE A 30 8.15 -18.22 0.02
CA ILE A 30 8.98 -17.77 1.13
C ILE A 30 8.37 -16.47 1.63
N LEU A 31 7.88 -16.47 2.87
CA LEU A 31 7.39 -15.25 3.50
C LEU A 31 8.58 -14.27 3.62
N PRO A 32 8.49 -13.06 3.04
CA PRO A 32 9.57 -12.11 3.19
C PRO A 32 9.73 -11.71 4.67
N GLN A 33 10.96 -11.42 5.06
CA GLN A 33 11.25 -10.82 6.36
C GLN A 33 10.72 -9.40 6.35
N PHE A 34 9.48 -9.22 6.84
CA PHE A 34 8.96 -7.88 7.06
C PHE A 34 9.70 -7.28 8.26
N THR A 35 10.16 -6.04 8.11
CA THR A 35 10.51 -5.23 9.29
C THR A 35 9.29 -5.19 10.20
N GLN A 36 9.50 -5.51 11.48
CA GLN A 36 8.41 -5.52 12.44
C GLN A 36 7.73 -4.15 12.43
N PHE A 37 6.48 -4.14 12.02
CA PHE A 37 5.66 -2.95 12.03
C PHE A 37 5.52 -2.49 13.48
N ASN A 38 5.97 -1.27 13.79
CA ASN A 38 6.06 -0.75 15.15
C ASN A 38 4.69 -0.35 15.74
N GLY A 39 3.60 -0.50 14.98
CA GLY A 39 2.24 -0.36 15.49
C GLY A 39 1.80 1.06 15.81
N THR A 40 2.62 2.08 15.53
CA THR A 40 2.27 3.50 15.71
C THR A 40 1.63 4.14 14.49
N ASP A 41 1.29 3.35 13.48
CA ASP A 41 0.72 3.84 12.23
C ASP A 41 -0.82 3.93 12.33
N LYS A 42 -1.33 5.13 12.08
CA LYS A 42 -2.77 5.43 12.03
C LYS A 42 -3.53 4.53 11.05
N ALA A 43 -2.86 4.00 10.03
CA ALA A 43 -3.45 3.07 9.09
C ALA A 43 -3.80 1.72 9.74
N LEU A 44 -2.97 1.21 10.66
CA LEU A 44 -3.24 -0.06 11.36
C LEU A 44 -4.39 0.09 12.35
N ASP A 45 -4.38 1.17 13.14
CA ASP A 45 -5.43 1.43 14.12
C ASP A 45 -6.81 1.52 13.45
N TRP A 46 -6.89 2.23 12.33
CA TRP A 46 -8.10 2.25 11.51
C TRP A 46 -8.44 0.87 10.94
N TYR A 47 -7.46 0.13 10.43
CA TYR A 47 -7.71 -1.19 9.84
C TYR A 47 -8.29 -2.18 10.85
N MET A 48 -7.86 -2.12 12.12
CA MET A 48 -8.40 -2.94 13.20
C MET A 48 -9.84 -2.54 13.61
N THR A 49 -10.32 -1.35 13.23
CA THR A 49 -11.70 -0.92 13.50
C THR A 49 -12.72 -1.42 12.48
N LEU A 50 -12.25 -2.01 11.38
CA LEU A 50 -13.13 -2.57 10.36
C LEU A 50 -13.92 -3.76 10.91
N SER A 51 -15.17 -3.90 10.48
CA SER A 51 -16.01 -5.02 10.88
C SER A 51 -15.42 -6.34 10.40
N LEU A 52 -15.58 -7.39 11.21
CA LEU A 52 -15.08 -8.72 10.90
C LEU A 52 -15.68 -9.21 9.56
N LYS A 53 -14.85 -9.80 8.70
CA LYS A 53 -15.26 -10.34 7.38
C LYS A 53 -15.84 -9.30 6.42
N SER A 54 -15.50 -8.01 6.58
CA SER A 54 -15.99 -6.93 5.71
C SER A 54 -15.24 -6.81 4.38
N ILE A 55 -14.05 -7.41 4.26
CA ILE A 55 -13.22 -7.33 3.05
C ILE A 55 -13.08 -8.72 2.44
N ASP A 56 -13.71 -8.91 1.28
CA ASP A 56 -13.66 -10.14 0.48
C ASP A 56 -12.92 -9.96 -0.86
N THR A 57 -12.78 -8.71 -1.32
CA THR A 57 -12.10 -8.37 -2.58
C THR A 57 -11.10 -7.22 -2.42
N TYR A 58 -10.15 -7.15 -3.35
CA TYR A 58 -9.21 -6.03 -3.42
C TYR A 58 -9.93 -4.69 -3.57
N GLN A 59 -10.98 -4.66 -4.39
CA GLN A 59 -11.80 -3.47 -4.62
C GLN A 59 -12.45 -2.95 -3.31
N GLN A 60 -13.03 -3.83 -2.49
CA GLN A 60 -13.61 -3.45 -1.20
C GLN A 60 -12.57 -2.86 -0.24
N LYS A 61 -11.34 -3.40 -0.27
CA LYS A 61 -10.22 -2.85 0.50
C LYS A 61 -9.87 -1.44 0.00
N THR A 62 -9.72 -1.25 -1.30
CA THR A 62 -9.34 0.05 -1.88
C THR A 62 -10.44 1.10 -1.69
N ASP A 63 -11.70 0.73 -1.88
CA ASP A 63 -12.85 1.64 -1.74
C ASP A 63 -13.00 2.13 -0.29
N SER A 64 -12.61 1.31 0.69
CA SER A 64 -12.64 1.68 2.11
C SER A 64 -11.41 2.50 2.53
N PHE A 65 -10.24 2.21 1.94
CA PHE A 65 -8.94 2.78 2.32
C PHE A 65 -8.68 4.14 1.66
N ILE A 66 -8.92 4.26 0.36
CA ILE A 66 -8.60 5.44 -0.45
C ILE A 66 -9.32 6.70 0.04
N PRO A 67 -10.61 6.68 0.43
CA PRO A 67 -11.25 7.89 0.96
C PRO A 67 -10.65 8.40 2.27
N LYS A 68 -9.99 7.53 3.07
CA LYS A 68 -9.44 7.87 4.38
C LYS A 68 -7.96 8.24 4.34
N PHE A 69 -7.18 7.58 3.48
CA PHE A 69 -5.73 7.74 3.39
C PHE A 69 -5.26 8.22 2.02
N GLY A 70 -6.11 8.15 1.00
CA GLY A 70 -5.82 8.59 -0.37
C GLY A 70 -5.94 10.09 -0.59
N SER A 71 -6.46 10.87 0.36
CA SER A 71 -6.40 12.33 0.29
C SER A 71 -4.95 12.84 0.26
N ALA A 72 -4.01 12.12 0.87
CA ALA A 72 -2.58 12.41 0.75
C ALA A 72 -2.03 12.18 -0.68
N ILE A 73 -2.71 11.36 -1.48
CA ILE A 73 -2.37 11.09 -2.88
C ILE A 73 -3.02 12.14 -3.80
N GLN A 74 -4.23 12.62 -3.47
CA GLN A 74 -4.96 13.62 -4.28
C GLN A 74 -4.56 15.07 -4.01
N ALA A 75 -3.92 15.36 -2.87
CA ALA A 75 -3.58 16.72 -2.46
C ALA A 75 -2.35 17.31 -3.18
N HIS A 76 -1.66 16.56 -4.05
CA HIS A 76 -0.45 17.04 -4.69
C HIS A 76 -0.63 17.23 -6.20
N GLN A 77 -0.81 18.51 -6.53
CA GLN A 77 0.00 19.22 -7.51
C GLN A 77 -0.27 18.97 -9.00
N GLY A 78 -0.55 20.03 -9.75
CA GLY A 78 -0.85 19.97 -11.18
C GLY A 78 0.42 19.84 -12.03
N GLU A 79 0.29 19.70 -13.36
CA GLU A 79 1.44 19.69 -14.29
C GLU A 79 2.38 20.92 -14.10
N GLN A 80 1.87 22.03 -13.55
CA GLN A 80 2.65 23.23 -13.26
C GLN A 80 3.78 23.00 -12.24
N GLU A 81 3.57 22.13 -11.25
CA GLU A 81 4.61 21.85 -10.25
C GLU A 81 5.74 20.98 -10.78
N LEU A 82 5.54 20.29 -11.91
CA LEU A 82 6.65 19.63 -12.61
C LEU A 82 7.64 20.65 -13.18
N MET A 83 7.14 21.83 -13.57
CA MET A 83 7.97 22.90 -14.13
C MET A 83 8.81 23.61 -13.06
N ASP A 84 8.36 23.57 -11.81
CA ASP A 84 9.03 24.20 -10.67
C ASP A 84 10.07 23.27 -10.01
N ILE A 85 10.15 21.99 -10.42
CA ILE A 85 11.13 21.04 -9.88
C ILE A 85 12.50 21.24 -10.54
N GLU A 86 13.30 22.10 -9.92
CA GLU A 86 14.72 22.26 -10.24
C GLU A 86 15.61 21.32 -9.40
N GLN A 87 16.78 20.98 -9.97
CA GLN A 87 17.82 20.25 -9.25
C GLN A 87 18.48 21.18 -8.22
N TRP A 88 18.55 20.75 -6.96
CA TRP A 88 19.17 21.57 -5.92
C TRP A 88 20.71 21.56 -6.02
N PRO A 89 21.40 22.61 -5.53
CA PRO A 89 22.86 22.76 -5.67
C PRO A 89 23.69 21.61 -5.11
N ASN A 90 23.17 20.89 -4.11
CA ASN A 90 23.86 19.77 -3.44
C ASN A 90 23.14 18.42 -3.67
N GLU A 91 22.20 18.35 -4.61
CA GLU A 91 21.44 17.13 -4.91
C GLU A 91 22.08 16.36 -6.06
N SER A 92 22.27 15.05 -5.89
CA SER A 92 22.74 14.20 -6.99
C SER A 92 21.66 14.08 -8.08
N LEU A 93 22.08 13.91 -9.34
CA LEU A 93 21.14 13.73 -10.45
C LEU A 93 20.19 12.54 -10.24
N ARG A 94 20.67 11.45 -9.61
CA ARG A 94 19.85 10.29 -9.27
C ARG A 94 18.78 10.63 -8.23
N SER A 95 19.13 11.43 -7.23
CA SER A 95 18.19 11.90 -6.21
C SER A 95 17.13 12.83 -6.82
N TYR A 96 17.56 13.76 -7.68
CA TYR A 96 16.66 14.64 -8.43
C TYR A 96 15.66 13.84 -9.27
N HIS A 97 16.15 12.92 -10.10
CA HIS A 97 15.30 12.11 -10.97
C HIS A 97 14.34 11.22 -10.19
N LYS A 98 14.78 10.70 -9.03
CA LYS A 98 13.89 9.97 -8.13
C LYS A 98 12.78 10.87 -7.59
N ARG A 99 13.10 12.06 -7.08
CA ARG A 99 12.13 13.04 -6.57
C ARG A 99 11.15 13.49 -7.66
N TYR A 100 11.66 13.75 -8.86
CA TYR A 100 10.85 14.10 -10.02
C TYR A 100 9.85 12.98 -10.38
N ASN A 101 10.30 11.73 -10.42
CA ASN A 101 9.44 10.59 -10.69
C ASN A 101 8.43 10.32 -9.57
N ASP A 102 8.83 10.48 -8.31
CA ASP A 102 7.93 10.34 -7.16
C ASP A 102 6.79 11.37 -7.24
N ILE A 103 7.09 12.61 -7.68
CA ILE A 103 6.07 13.66 -7.90
C ILE A 103 5.23 13.35 -9.13
N LEU A 104 5.82 12.97 -10.27
CA LEU A 104 5.11 12.56 -11.48
C LEU A 104 4.06 11.47 -11.22
N LEU A 105 4.42 10.43 -10.47
CA LEU A 105 3.53 9.32 -10.14
C LEU A 105 2.37 9.71 -9.22
N THR A 106 2.47 10.87 -8.58
CA THR A 106 1.42 11.41 -7.72
C THR A 106 0.37 12.20 -8.53
N ILE A 107 0.68 12.59 -9.77
CA ILE A 107 -0.20 13.40 -10.64
C ILE A 107 -1.15 12.48 -11.44
N PRO A 108 -2.46 12.47 -11.16
CA PRO A 108 -3.41 11.54 -11.79
C PRO A 108 -3.54 11.73 -13.31
N GLU A 109 -3.43 12.97 -13.78
CA GLU A 109 -3.53 13.35 -15.20
C GLU A 109 -2.39 12.78 -16.07
N VAL A 110 -1.18 12.68 -15.53
CA VAL A 110 0.01 12.22 -16.26
C VAL A 110 0.09 10.68 -16.26
N ASN A 111 -0.27 10.04 -15.14
CA ASN A 111 -0.26 8.59 -15.02
C ASN A 111 -1.15 7.89 -16.07
N ASN A 112 -2.29 8.51 -16.43
CA ASN A 112 -3.20 7.98 -17.45
C ASN A 112 -2.68 8.14 -18.90
N LYS A 113 -1.68 8.99 -19.15
CA LYS A 113 -1.08 9.20 -20.48
C LYS A 113 0.10 8.25 -20.78
N ILE A 114 0.62 7.58 -19.76
CA ILE A 114 1.78 6.67 -19.85
C ILE A 114 1.33 5.19 -20.01
N ALA A 115 0.05 4.91 -19.75
CA ALA A 115 -0.56 3.58 -19.85
C ALA A 115 -0.97 3.17 -21.27
#